data_AF-A0A2W4X4U9-F1
#
_entry.id   AF-A0A2W4X4U9-F1
#
_cell.length_a   1.000
_cell.length_b   1.000
_cell.length_c   1.000
_cell.angle_alpha   90.00
_cell.angle_beta   90.00
_cell.angle_gamma   90.00
#
_symmetry.space_group_name_H-M   'P 1'
#
loop_
_entity.id
_entity.type
_entity.pdbx_description
1 polymer ?
#
loop_
_entity_poly.entity_id
_entity_poly.type
_entity_poly.pdbx_seq_one_letter_code
_entity_poly.pdbx_strand_id
1 'polypeptide(L)' 'MRSLAWVLALAVALTASCGPRQAQPITAFDGRLADWSRDILADSPELASSAGVSEEAAGGPYGARLDDRSPMAVEA' A
#
# COMPACT_ATOMS: atom_id res chain seq x y z
N MET A 1 -17.81 38.51 28.49
CA MET A 1 -17.07 37.26 28.81
C MET A 1 -17.68 36.01 28.15
N ARG A 2 -19.00 35.82 28.17
CA ARG A 2 -19.67 34.62 27.61
C ARG A 2 -19.52 34.45 26.10
N SER A 3 -19.51 35.54 25.33
CA SER A 3 -19.33 35.54 23.87
C SER A 3 -17.92 35.17 23.42
N LEU A 4 -16.90 35.52 24.22
CA LEU A 4 -15.50 35.21 23.93
C LEU A 4 -15.22 33.71 24.06
N ALA A 5 -15.87 33.05 25.03
CA ALA A 5 -15.76 31.61 25.23
C ALA A 5 -16.31 30.81 24.03
N TRP A 6 -17.37 31.30 23.39
CA TRP A 6 -17.95 30.67 22.20
C TRP A 6 -17.05 30.77 20.97
N VAL A 7 -16.41 31.92 20.76
CA VAL A 7 -15.48 32.12 19.65
C VAL A 7 -14.23 31.24 19.82
N LEU A 8 -13.71 31.14 21.05
CA LEU A 8 -12.55 30.31 21.35
C LEU A 8 -12.86 28.82 21.16
N ALA A 9 -14.04 28.37 21.57
CA ALA A 9 -14.48 26.99 21.37
C ALA A 9 -14.60 26.62 19.88
N LEU A 10 -15.11 27.54 19.05
CA LEU A 10 -15.19 27.34 17.60
C LEU A 10 -13.80 27.26 16.95
N ALA A 11 -12.86 28.10 17.39
CA ALA A 11 -11.49 28.10 16.88
C ALA A 11 -10.76 26.77 17.20
N VAL A 12 -10.92 26.26 18.42
CA VAL A 12 -10.32 24.98 18.83
C VAL A 12 -10.93 23.81 18.05
N ALA A 13 -12.25 23.80 17.84
CA ALA A 13 -12.93 22.78 17.06
C ALA A 13 -12.46 22.71 15.60
N LEU A 14 -12.18 23.86 14.98
CA LEU A 14 -11.66 23.92 13.61
C LEU A 14 -10.23 23.37 13.50
N THR A 15 -9.38 23.63 14.50
CA THR A 15 -7.99 23.11 14.53
C THR A 15 -7.88 21.63 14.86
N ALA A 16 -8.90 21.04 15.51
CA ALA A 16 -8.92 19.61 15.84
C ALA A 16 -9.08 18.70 14.61
N SER A 17 -9.50 19.25 13.47
CA SER A 17 -9.63 18.51 12.19
C SER A 17 -8.29 18.15 11.55
N CYS A 18 -7.18 18.74 12.00
CA CYS A 18 -5.82 18.41 11.57
C CYS A 18 -5.08 17.47 12.55
N GLY A 19 -5.81 16.77 13.42
CA GLY A 19 -5.24 15.72 14.26
C GLY A 19 -4.73 14.53 13.45
N PRO A 20 -3.86 13.68 14.02
CA PRO A 20 -3.34 12.50 13.34
C PRO A 20 -4.51 11.63 12.87
N ARG A 21 -4.66 11.51 11.56
CA ARG A 21 -5.67 10.67 10.94
C ARG A 21 -5.45 9.26 11.46
N GLN A 22 -6.43 8.71 12.19
CA GLN A 22 -6.35 7.33 12.65
C GLN A 22 -6.12 6.44 11.43
N ALA A 23 -5.11 5.57 11.51
CA ALA A 23 -4.83 4.62 10.45
C ALA A 23 -6.11 3.82 10.17
N GLN A 24 -6.58 3.86 8.92
CA GLN A 24 -7.75 3.08 8.55
C GLN A 24 -7.41 1.59 8.70
N PRO A 25 -8.32 0.78 9.28
CA PRO A 25 -8.08 -0.65 9.41
C PRO A 25 -7.93 -1.27 8.02
N ILE A 26 -6.84 -2.04 7.82
CA ILE A 26 -6.63 -2.83 6.62
C ILE A 26 -7.74 -3.87 6.55
N THR A 27 -8.47 -3.90 5.43
CA THR A 27 -9.56 -4.86 5.24
C THR A 27 -9.01 -6.22 4.82
N ALA A 28 -9.80 -7.29 5.01
CA ALA A 28 -9.44 -8.61 4.48
C ALA A 28 -9.28 -8.58 2.95
N PHE A 29 -10.00 -7.69 2.27
CA PHE A 29 -9.86 -7.46 0.83
C PHE A 29 -8.48 -6.88 0.49
N ASP A 30 -8.02 -5.85 1.22
CA ASP A 30 -6.70 -5.27 1.02
C ASP A 30 -5.59 -6.31 1.22
N GLY A 31 -5.74 -7.17 2.23
CA GLY A 31 -4.82 -8.29 2.45
C GLY A 31 -4.76 -9.25 1.27
N ARG A 32 -5.92 -9.67 0.75
CA ARG A 32 -5.98 -10.55 -0.43
C ARG A 32 -5.38 -9.91 -1.67
N LEU A 33 -5.60 -8.62 -1.85
CA LEU A 33 -5.06 -7.86 -2.98
C LEU A 33 -3.53 -7.76 -2.88
N ALA A 34 -3.00 -7.56 -1.67
CA ALA A 34 -1.56 -7.56 -1.42
C ALA A 34 -0.93 -8.94 -1.68
N ASP A 35 -1.58 -10.01 -1.24
CA ASP A 35 -1.11 -11.38 -1.47
C ASP A 35 -1.03 -11.68 -2.98
N TRP A 36 -2.10 -11.41 -3.74
CA TRP A 36 -2.09 -11.61 -5.19
C TRP A 36 -1.08 -10.72 -5.91
N SER A 37 -0.92 -9.48 -5.46
CA SER A 37 0.08 -8.57 -6.05
C SER A 37 1.49 -9.13 -5.84
N ARG A 38 1.78 -9.65 -4.65
CA ARG A 38 3.06 -10.30 -4.35
C ARG A 38 3.27 -11.53 -5.22
N ASP A 39 2.27 -12.41 -5.36
CA ASP A 39 2.38 -13.63 -6.16
C ASP A 39 2.67 -13.31 -7.64
N ILE A 40 1.93 -12.36 -8.22
CA ILE A 40 2.15 -11.90 -9.60
C ILE A 40 3.57 -11.34 -9.80
N LEU A 41 4.06 -10.55 -8.85
CA LEU A 41 5.39 -9.94 -8.92
C LEU A 41 6.52 -10.96 -8.70
N ALA A 42 6.28 -11.98 -7.88
CA ALA A 42 7.22 -13.07 -7.67
C ALA A 42 7.41 -13.91 -8.93
N ASP A 43 6.33 -14.12 -9.70
CA ASP A 43 6.35 -14.88 -10.96
C ASP A 43 6.86 -14.06 -12.16
N SER A 44 6.81 -12.72 -12.09
CA SER A 44 7.33 -11.82 -13.14
C SER A 44 8.40 -10.85 -12.61
N PRO A 45 9.67 -11.29 -12.51
CA PRO A 45 10.82 -10.43 -12.21
C PRO A 45 10.99 -9.22 -13.14
N GLU A 46 10.66 -9.34 -14.42
CA GLU A 46 10.73 -8.23 -15.38
C GLU A 46 9.66 -7.18 -15.07
N LEU A 47 8.45 -7.60 -14.69
CA LEU A 47 7.42 -6.68 -14.21
C LEU A 47 7.86 -5.99 -12.92
N ALA A 48 8.35 -6.72 -11.93
CA ALA A 48 8.85 -6.15 -10.68
C ALA A 48 9.95 -5.10 -10.91
N SER A 49 10.86 -5.37 -11.85
CA SER A 49 11.91 -4.43 -12.26
C SER A 49 11.34 -3.18 -12.92
N SER A 50 10.39 -3.33 -13.84
CA SER A 50 9.76 -2.19 -14.53
C SER A 50 8.87 -1.34 -13.62
N ALA A 51 8.23 -1.97 -12.63
CA ALA A 51 7.39 -1.31 -11.64
C ALA A 51 8.20 -0.60 -10.53
N GLY A 52 9.50 -0.91 -10.40
CA GLY A 52 10.38 -0.31 -9.39
C GLY A 52 9.96 -0.61 -7.96
N VAL A 53 9.36 -1.78 -7.71
CA VAL A 53 8.96 -2.21 -6.36
C VAL A 53 10.19 -2.60 -5.52
N SER A 54 10.01 -2.85 -4.22
CA SER A 54 11.09 -3.42 -3.40
C SER A 54 11.12 -4.94 -3.50
N GLU A 55 12.25 -5.57 -3.17
CA GLU A 55 12.37 -7.02 -3.13
C GLU A 55 11.40 -7.64 -2.13
N GLU A 56 11.13 -7.00 -1.00
CA GLU A 56 10.16 -7.49 0.00
C GLU A 56 8.73 -7.46 -0.54
N ALA A 57 8.38 -6.46 -1.35
CA ALA A 57 7.08 -6.36 -1.99
C ALA A 57 6.90 -7.41 -3.10
N ALA A 58 7.97 -7.69 -3.85
CA ALA A 58 8.00 -8.73 -4.88
C ALA A 58 8.14 -10.16 -4.34
N GLY A 59 8.20 -10.34 -3.01
CA GLY A 59 8.32 -11.67 -2.39
C GLY A 59 9.74 -12.24 -2.36
N GLY A 60 10.76 -11.45 -2.72
CA GLY A 60 12.16 -11.82 -2.62
C GLY A 60 13.06 -11.08 -3.63
N PRO A 61 14.36 -11.40 -3.65
CA PRO A 61 15.30 -10.79 -4.56
C PRO A 61 15.00 -11.16 -6.01
N TYR A 62 14.95 -10.17 -6.90
CA TYR A 62 14.69 -10.38 -8.33
C TYR A 62 15.65 -9.59 -9.24
N GLY A 63 16.54 -8.77 -8.68
CA GLY A 63 17.54 -8.02 -9.45
C GLY A 63 18.38 -8.98 -10.30
N ALA A 64 18.25 -8.87 -11.63
CA ALA A 64 18.86 -9.75 -12.65
C ALA A 64 18.17 -11.10 -12.93
N ARG A 65 16.92 -11.31 -12.49
CA ARG A 65 16.09 -12.41 -13.00
C ARG A 65 15.27 -11.97 -14.21
N LEU A 66 14.92 -12.95 -15.05
CA LEU A 66 14.02 -12.79 -16.19
C LEU A 66 12.79 -13.65 -15.96
N ASP A 67 11.68 -13.29 -16.60
CA ASP A 67 10.44 -14.06 -16.58
C ASP A 67 10.67 -15.44 -17.18
N ASP A 68 10.10 -16.48 -16.56
CA ASP A 68 10.16 -17.83 -17.11
C ASP A 68 9.25 -17.93 -18.35
N ARG A 69 9.85 -18.16 -19.51
CA ARG A 69 9.15 -18.34 -20.80
C ARG A 69 9.11 -19.80 -21.23
N SER A 70 9.38 -20.73 -20.31
CA SER A 70 9.30 -22.15 -20.58
C SER A 70 7.85 -22.59 -20.83
N PRO A 71 7.62 -23.65 -21.61
CA PRO A 71 6.26 -24.18 -21.81
C PRO A 71 5.57 -24.61 -20.51
N MET A 72 6.34 -24.96 -19.46
CA MET A 72 5.77 -25.36 -18.17
C MET A 72 5.19 -24.16 -17.40
N ALA A 73 5.80 -22.97 -17.53
CA ALA A 73 5.34 -21.75 -16.88
C ALA A 73 4.08 -21.16 -17.54
N VAL A 74 3.87 -21.40 -18.83
CA VAL A 74 2.70 -20.90 -19.59
C VAL A 74 1.40 -21.64 -19.24
N GLU A 75 1.51 -22.90 -18.79
CA GLU A 75 0.37 -23.78 -18.52
C GLU A 75 -0.04 -23.83 -17.03
N ALA A 76 0.70 -23.13 -16.17
CA ALA A 76 0.46 -23.06 -14.72
C ALA A 76 -0.58 -21.97 -14.38
#